data_AF-A0A355QEE6-F1
#
_entry.id   AF-A0A355QEE6-F1
#
_cell.length_a   1.000
_cell.length_b   1.000
_cell.length_c   1.000
_cell.angle_alpha   90.00
_cell.angle_beta   90.00
_cell.angle_gamma   90.00
#
_symmetry.space_group_name_H-M   'P 1'
#
loop_
_entity.id
_entity.type
_entity.pdbx_description
1 polymer ?
#
loop_
_entity_poly.entity_id
_entity_poly.type
_entity_poly.pdbx_seq_one_letter_code
_entity_poly.pdbx_strand_id
1 'polypeptide(L)'
;MQPPTPDVDTEFLVRRLLQLLDPCQPCLYGVSRRRRLARHPIGRLDDLVGWTAPSCWTTAALVAPATAVGPDGTTDIGLLHLVTRGGYSVSARRHEERVDLLSNGTGPIDDLCRRIVGLDTRPPDSPVRGFLDTLWLDRVLGMALDRPLGTRGPTLRQVLALRPDGLDWSDLRRRCVVGSLVIPGIRPTDANWFDDGSFARWSARLMPDPSEALADLAQLLEEPSLVALTRGIGWAS
;
A
#
# COMPACT_ATOMS: atom_id res chain seq x y z
N MET A 1 22.26 -2.07 13.11
CA MET A 1 21.57 -2.44 14.37
C MET A 1 20.89 -3.77 14.14
N GLN A 2 21.16 -4.75 14.99
CA GLN A 2 20.45 -6.03 14.99
C GLN A 2 18.99 -5.74 15.42
N PRO A 3 17.97 -6.27 14.73
CA PRO A 3 16.60 -6.11 15.18
C PRO A 3 16.45 -6.70 16.59
N PRO A 4 15.68 -6.08 17.48
CA PRO A 4 15.45 -6.62 18.81
C PRO A 4 14.87 -8.03 18.68
N THR A 5 15.50 -9.00 19.33
CA THR A 5 14.98 -10.37 19.45
C THR A 5 13.57 -10.28 20.04
N PRO A 6 12.55 -10.90 19.41
CA PRO A 6 11.22 -10.95 20.00
C PRO A 6 11.30 -11.58 21.38
N ASP A 7 10.65 -10.98 22.38
CA ASP A 7 10.46 -11.63 23.67
C ASP A 7 9.61 -12.90 23.49
N VAL A 8 9.79 -13.88 24.37
CA VAL A 8 9.15 -15.21 24.35
C VAL A 8 7.62 -15.10 24.22
N ASP A 9 7.03 -14.09 24.86
CA ASP A 9 5.58 -13.80 24.77
C ASP A 9 5.13 -13.44 23.34
N THR A 10 5.99 -12.81 22.54
CA THR A 10 5.71 -12.41 21.15
C THR A 10 5.76 -13.62 20.23
N GLU A 11 6.77 -14.48 20.36
CA GLU A 11 6.86 -15.69 19.54
C GLU A 11 5.67 -16.63 19.80
N PHE A 12 5.31 -16.81 21.08
CA PHE A 12 4.12 -17.58 21.45
C PHE A 12 2.85 -17.00 20.81
N LEU A 13 2.68 -15.68 20.87
CA LEU A 13 1.54 -15.00 20.27
C LEU A 13 1.50 -15.18 18.74
N VAL A 14 2.63 -15.03 18.04
CA VAL A 14 2.73 -15.23 16.59
C VAL A 14 2.30 -16.65 16.21
N ARG A 15 2.84 -17.67 16.89
CA ARG A 15 2.48 -19.07 16.63
C ARG A 15 0.99 -19.31 16.87
N ARG A 16 0.46 -18.81 17.99
CA ARG A 16 -0.96 -18.93 18.32
C ARG A 16 -1.86 -18.26 17.28
N LEU A 17 -1.51 -17.08 16.80
CA LEU A 17 -2.30 -16.36 15.80
C LEU A 17 -2.27 -17.06 14.43
N LEU A 18 -1.10 -17.59 14.03
CA LEU A 18 -1.00 -18.37 12.79
C LEU A 18 -1.80 -19.67 12.86
N GLN A 19 -1.93 -20.30 14.03
CA GLN A 19 -2.84 -21.44 14.22
C GLN A 19 -4.32 -21.07 14.00
N LEU A 20 -4.68 -19.79 14.20
CA LEU A 20 -6.02 -19.26 13.96
C LEU A 20 -6.20 -18.71 12.53
N LEU A 21 -5.22 -18.92 11.64
CA LEU A 21 -5.35 -18.54 10.24
C LEU A 21 -6.56 -19.24 9.64
N ASP A 22 -7.46 -18.44 9.09
CA ASP A 22 -8.49 -18.90 8.18
C ASP A 22 -7.90 -18.88 6.76
N PRO A 23 -7.77 -20.02 6.07
CA PRO A 23 -7.17 -20.07 4.74
C PRO A 23 -8.01 -19.35 3.68
N CYS A 24 -9.29 -19.11 3.96
CA CYS A 24 -10.21 -18.50 3.02
C CYS A 24 -10.37 -16.99 3.24
N GLN A 25 -10.01 -16.47 4.41
CA GLN A 25 -10.29 -15.08 4.75
C GLN A 25 -9.21 -14.40 5.59
N PRO A 26 -8.74 -13.20 5.20
CA PRO A 26 -7.89 -12.40 6.07
C PRO A 26 -8.64 -11.94 7.33
N CYS A 27 -7.90 -11.77 8.42
CA CYS A 27 -8.47 -11.38 9.70
C CYS A 27 -7.53 -10.44 10.44
N LEU A 28 -8.11 -9.38 11.01
CA LEU A 28 -7.45 -8.56 12.01
C LEU A 28 -7.69 -9.14 13.40
N TYR A 29 -6.63 -9.24 14.17
CA TYR A 29 -6.64 -9.70 15.54
C TYR A 29 -6.14 -8.61 16.47
N GLY A 30 -6.88 -8.39 17.56
CA GLY A 30 -6.51 -7.49 18.63
C GLY A 30 -6.15 -8.24 19.89
N VAL A 31 -4.98 -7.96 20.47
CA VAL A 31 -4.64 -8.46 21.80
C VAL A 31 -4.85 -7.34 22.79
N SER A 32 -5.69 -7.58 23.81
CA SER A 32 -5.94 -6.61 24.87
C SER A 32 -4.93 -6.72 26.02
N ARG A 33 -4.86 -5.69 26.87
CA ARG A 33 -4.05 -5.70 28.11
C ARG A 33 -4.32 -6.91 29.02
N ARG A 34 -5.53 -7.47 28.98
CA ARG A 34 -5.91 -8.68 29.75
C ARG A 34 -5.63 -10.00 29.00
N ARG A 35 -4.77 -9.95 27.96
CA ARG A 35 -4.45 -11.08 27.07
C ARG A 35 -5.68 -11.74 26.41
N ARG A 36 -6.80 -11.01 26.30
CA ARG A 36 -7.97 -11.45 25.51
C ARG A 36 -7.74 -11.13 24.05
N LEU A 37 -8.08 -12.09 23.20
CA LEU A 37 -8.02 -11.96 21.76
C LEU A 37 -9.38 -11.50 21.24
N ALA A 38 -9.40 -10.42 20.47
CA ALA A 38 -10.54 -9.98 19.68
C ALA A 38 -10.29 -10.34 18.22
N ARG A 39 -11.29 -10.91 17.55
CA ARG A 39 -11.26 -11.29 16.14
C ARG A 39 -12.11 -10.32 15.34
N HIS A 40 -11.57 -9.83 14.22
CA HIS A 40 -12.27 -8.97 13.28
C HIS A 40 -11.99 -9.47 11.85
N PRO A 41 -12.84 -10.36 11.31
CA PRO A 41 -12.72 -10.82 9.93
C PRO A 41 -12.85 -9.65 8.96
N ILE A 42 -12.06 -9.64 7.89
CA ILE A 42 -12.10 -8.61 6.87
C ILE A 42 -12.26 -9.23 5.49
N GLY A 43 -12.91 -8.53 4.55
CA GLY A 43 -13.00 -9.00 3.17
C GLY A 43 -11.72 -8.66 2.43
N ARG A 44 -11.34 -7.38 2.49
CA ARG A 44 -10.16 -6.82 1.83
C ARG A 44 -9.34 -6.03 2.84
N LEU A 45 -8.04 -5.91 2.58
CA LEU A 45 -7.15 -5.08 3.39
C LEU A 45 -7.61 -3.62 3.44
N ASP A 46 -8.20 -3.14 2.34
CA ASP A 46 -8.66 -1.77 2.16
C ASP A 46 -9.84 -1.42 3.10
N ASP A 47 -10.57 -2.43 3.60
CA ASP A 47 -11.66 -2.26 4.58
C ASP A 47 -11.15 -1.74 5.94
N LEU A 48 -9.85 -1.87 6.21
CA LEU A 48 -9.22 -1.40 7.44
C LEU A 48 -8.80 0.07 7.41
N VAL A 49 -8.83 0.72 6.24
CA VAL A 49 -8.49 2.15 6.14
C VAL A 49 -9.53 2.98 6.88
N GLY A 50 -9.07 3.83 7.80
CA GLY A 50 -9.94 4.59 8.70
C GLY A 50 -10.32 3.87 9.99
N TRP A 51 -9.99 2.58 10.12
CA TRP A 51 -10.30 1.81 11.32
C TRP A 51 -9.28 2.07 12.43
N THR A 52 -9.75 2.25 13.67
CA THR A 52 -8.88 2.48 14.83
C THR A 52 -9.19 1.49 15.95
N ALA A 53 -8.15 0.85 16.46
CA ALA A 53 -8.26 -0.13 17.53
C ALA A 53 -8.70 0.53 18.85
N PRO A 54 -9.58 -0.14 19.63
CA PRO A 54 -9.88 0.28 21.00
C PRO A 54 -8.60 0.49 21.82
N SER A 55 -8.60 1.48 22.71
CA SER A 55 -7.43 1.86 23.52
C SER A 55 -6.90 0.73 24.44
N CYS A 56 -7.73 -0.28 24.71
CA CYS A 56 -7.37 -1.46 25.48
C CYS A 56 -6.53 -2.48 24.68
N TRP A 57 -6.48 -2.38 23.35
CA TRP A 57 -5.61 -3.22 22.52
C TRP A 57 -4.15 -2.79 22.70
N THR A 58 -3.30 -3.73 23.06
CA THR A 58 -1.84 -3.56 23.10
C THR A 58 -1.19 -3.92 21.77
N THR A 59 -1.89 -4.66 20.91
CA THR A 59 -1.34 -5.20 19.67
C THR A 59 -2.43 -5.33 18.62
N ALA A 60 -2.11 -4.99 17.38
CA ALA A 60 -2.86 -5.36 16.19
C ALA A 60 -2.05 -6.37 15.37
N ALA A 61 -2.70 -7.41 14.88
CA ALA A 61 -2.07 -8.41 14.04
C ALA A 61 -2.99 -8.74 12.85
N LEU A 62 -2.47 -8.56 11.65
CA LEU A 62 -3.12 -9.02 10.42
C LEU A 62 -2.66 -10.45 10.14
N VAL A 63 -3.60 -11.34 9.90
CA VAL A 63 -3.34 -12.74 9.53
C VAL A 63 -4.10 -13.02 8.24
N ALA A 64 -3.41 -13.48 7.21
CA ALA A 64 -3.98 -13.65 5.89
C ALA A 64 -3.32 -14.81 5.13
N PRO A 65 -4.06 -15.51 4.25
CA PRO A 65 -3.42 -16.28 3.19
C PRO A 65 -2.65 -15.33 2.27
N ALA A 66 -1.47 -15.75 1.81
CA ALA A 66 -0.64 -14.98 0.90
C ALA A 66 0.18 -15.91 0.01
N THR A 67 0.76 -15.36 -1.04
CA THR A 67 1.68 -16.10 -1.91
C THR A 67 3.07 -15.45 -1.78
N ALA A 68 4.06 -16.25 -1.42
CA ALA A 68 5.46 -15.86 -1.46
C ALA A 68 5.97 -16.05 -2.89
N VAL A 69 6.63 -15.04 -3.45
CA VAL A 69 7.32 -15.12 -4.73
C VAL A 69 8.81 -15.15 -4.45
N GLY A 70 9.48 -16.19 -4.94
CA GLY A 70 10.92 -16.39 -4.79
C GLY A 70 11.57 -16.86 -6.09
N PRO A 71 12.89 -17.07 -6.08
CA PRO A 71 13.62 -17.55 -7.26
C PRO A 71 13.13 -18.92 -7.76
N ASP A 72 12.63 -19.76 -6.86
CA ASP A 72 12.12 -21.10 -7.16
C ASP A 72 10.63 -21.10 -7.58
N GLY A 73 10.05 -19.92 -7.77
CA GLY A 73 8.65 -19.74 -8.16
C GLY A 73 7.77 -19.21 -7.03
N THR A 74 6.50 -19.56 -7.08
CA THR A 74 5.47 -19.07 -6.16
C THR A 74 5.06 -20.15 -5.17
N THR A 75 4.80 -19.77 -3.92
CA THR A 75 4.40 -20.70 -2.86
C THR A 75 3.33 -20.09 -1.97
N ASP A 76 2.24 -20.83 -1.73
CA ASP A 76 1.19 -20.38 -0.83
C ASP A 76 1.63 -20.49 0.63
N ILE A 77 1.39 -19.42 1.38
CA ILE A 77 1.81 -19.27 2.78
C ILE A 77 0.69 -18.64 3.62
N GLY A 78 0.73 -18.90 4.92
CA GLY A 78 0.04 -18.07 5.90
C GLY A 78 0.92 -16.90 6.30
N LEU A 79 0.51 -15.66 6.03
CA LEU A 79 1.22 -14.46 6.46
C LEU A 79 0.60 -13.93 7.75
N LEU A 80 1.45 -13.56 8.70
CA LEU A 80 1.11 -12.74 9.85
C LEU A 80 1.98 -11.50 9.85
N HIS A 81 1.37 -10.34 10.12
CA HIS A 81 2.10 -9.14 10.46
C HIS A 81 1.52 -8.51 11.73
N LEU A 82 2.36 -8.29 12.72
CA LEU A 82 1.98 -7.82 14.06
C LEU A 82 2.69 -6.51 14.36
N VAL A 83 1.94 -5.57 14.95
CA VAL A 83 2.45 -4.31 15.50
C VAL A 83 1.91 -4.13 16.92
N THR A 84 2.80 -3.93 17.87
CA THR A 84 2.43 -3.53 19.23
C THR A 84 2.26 -2.02 19.31
N ARG A 85 1.43 -1.56 20.25
CA ARG A 85 1.26 -0.13 20.55
C ARG A 85 2.55 0.51 21.10
N GLY A 86 3.54 -0.30 21.51
CA GLY A 86 4.89 0.15 21.84
C GLY A 86 5.80 0.36 20.63
N GLY A 87 5.32 0.13 19.40
CA GLY A 87 6.06 0.36 18.16
C GLY A 87 6.87 -0.82 17.64
N TYR A 88 6.93 -1.92 18.40
CA TYR A 88 7.54 -3.16 17.95
C TYR A 88 6.69 -3.80 16.84
N SER A 89 7.33 -4.22 15.74
CA SER A 89 6.66 -4.97 14.68
C SER A 89 7.44 -6.20 14.24
N VAL A 90 6.71 -7.23 13.82
CA VAL A 90 7.27 -8.50 13.34
C VAL A 90 6.33 -9.10 12.29
N SER A 91 6.93 -9.65 11.24
CA SER A 91 6.22 -10.48 10.27
C SER A 91 6.56 -11.93 10.52
N ALA A 92 5.65 -12.83 10.20
CA ALA A 92 5.92 -14.26 10.20
C ALA A 92 5.21 -14.90 9.01
N ARG A 93 5.81 -15.96 8.46
CA ARG A 93 5.16 -16.81 7.47
C ARG A 93 5.05 -18.22 8.00
N ARG A 94 3.94 -18.88 7.67
CA ARG A 94 3.73 -20.30 7.84
C ARG A 94 3.73 -20.98 6.47
N HIS A 95 4.58 -21.97 6.30
CA HIS A 95 4.54 -22.89 5.16
C HIS A 95 4.51 -24.31 5.74
N GLU A 96 3.49 -25.09 5.38
CA GLU A 96 3.22 -26.39 6.02
C GLU A 96 3.17 -26.24 7.56
N GLU A 97 3.99 -26.99 8.29
CA GLU A 97 4.09 -26.92 9.76
C GLU A 97 5.15 -25.93 10.26
N ARG A 98 5.94 -25.36 9.34
CA ARG A 98 7.07 -24.48 9.69
C ARG A 98 6.61 -23.03 9.78
N VAL A 99 7.02 -22.37 10.86
CA VAL A 99 6.85 -20.92 11.05
C VAL A 99 8.21 -20.26 11.04
N ASP A 100 8.42 -19.35 10.10
CA ASP A 100 9.62 -18.51 10.02
C ASP A 100 9.25 -17.07 10.43
N LEU A 101 10.04 -16.48 11.33
CA LEU A 101 9.97 -15.06 11.62
C LEU A 101 10.73 -14.28 10.54
N LEU A 102 10.11 -13.22 10.05
CA LEU A 102 10.65 -12.32 9.06
C LEU A 102 11.00 -11.00 9.75
N SER A 103 12.21 -10.51 9.51
CA SER A 103 12.67 -9.23 10.06
C SER A 103 12.37 -8.08 9.12
N ASN A 104 12.26 -6.86 9.67
CA ASN A 104 12.14 -5.61 8.91
C ASN A 104 10.94 -5.54 7.96
N GLY A 105 9.79 -6.11 8.37
CA GLY A 105 8.54 -5.91 7.64
C GLY A 105 8.25 -4.41 7.51
N THR A 106 8.10 -3.93 6.28
CA THR A 106 7.73 -2.55 5.95
C THR A 106 6.66 -2.57 4.87
N GLY A 107 6.08 -1.42 4.57
CA GLY A 107 5.09 -1.27 3.51
C GLY A 107 3.65 -1.16 4.02
N PRO A 108 2.67 -1.24 3.10
CA PRO A 108 1.27 -0.90 3.40
C PRO A 108 0.64 -1.69 4.56
N ILE A 109 1.06 -2.93 4.79
CA ILE A 109 0.54 -3.75 5.91
C ILE A 109 1.08 -3.26 7.26
N ASP A 110 2.38 -2.96 7.36
CA ASP A 110 2.98 -2.43 8.60
C ASP A 110 2.40 -1.05 8.91
N ASP A 111 2.25 -0.21 7.88
CA ASP A 111 1.61 1.09 7.99
C ASP A 111 0.18 0.99 8.51
N LEU A 112 -0.66 0.11 7.93
CA LEU A 112 -2.02 -0.10 8.41
C LEU A 112 -2.04 -0.53 9.88
N CYS A 113 -1.25 -1.54 10.24
CA CYS A 113 -1.23 -2.02 11.62
C CYS A 113 -0.75 -0.93 12.60
N ARG A 114 0.22 -0.09 12.22
CA ARG A 114 0.65 1.09 13.00
C ARG A 114 -0.47 2.10 13.16
N ARG A 115 -1.09 2.55 12.07
CA ARG A 115 -2.20 3.53 12.10
C ARG A 115 -3.38 3.02 12.91
N ILE A 116 -3.72 1.74 12.80
CA ILE A 116 -4.78 1.08 13.58
C ILE A 116 -4.53 1.18 15.09
N VAL A 117 -3.29 1.00 15.56
CA VAL A 117 -2.97 1.14 17.00
C VAL A 117 -2.64 2.58 17.41
N GLY A 118 -2.76 3.54 16.50
CA GLY A 118 -2.53 4.96 16.74
C GLY A 118 -1.05 5.36 16.75
N LEU A 119 -0.21 4.65 16.00
CA LEU A 119 1.19 4.99 15.81
C LEU A 119 1.42 5.70 14.47
N ASP A 120 2.42 6.57 14.46
CA ASP A 120 2.94 7.16 13.23
C ASP A 120 3.75 6.13 12.44
N THR A 121 3.79 6.33 11.13
CA THR A 121 4.58 5.52 10.21
C THR A 121 5.90 6.20 9.85
N ARG A 122 6.82 5.43 9.26
CA ARG A 122 8.07 5.99 8.77
C ARG A 122 7.79 6.98 7.64
N PRO A 123 8.57 8.09 7.55
CA PRO A 123 8.41 9.04 6.45
C PRO A 123 8.51 8.35 5.08
N PRO A 124 8.00 8.97 4.01
CA PRO A 124 8.13 8.43 2.66
C PRO A 124 9.60 8.20 2.29
N ASP A 125 9.91 6.99 1.83
CA ASP A 125 11.27 6.60 1.44
C ASP A 125 11.62 7.04 0.00
N SER A 126 10.60 7.38 -0.80
CA SER A 126 10.72 7.73 -2.21
C SER A 126 10.35 9.19 -2.48
N PRO A 127 11.07 9.88 -3.38
CA PRO A 127 10.65 11.19 -3.86
C PRO A 127 9.27 11.13 -4.49
N VAL A 128 8.44 12.10 -4.13
CA VAL A 128 7.08 12.31 -4.68
C VAL A 128 7.05 12.37 -6.21
N ARG A 129 8.16 12.81 -6.84
CA ARG A 129 8.24 12.98 -8.29
C ARG A 129 7.98 11.68 -9.05
N GLY A 130 8.51 10.56 -8.56
CA GLY A 130 8.28 9.26 -9.20
C GLY A 130 6.79 8.90 -9.21
N PHE A 131 6.10 9.13 -8.09
CA PHE A 131 4.66 8.94 -8.01
C PHE A 131 3.87 9.90 -8.92
N LEU A 132 4.26 11.18 -8.99
CA LEU A 132 3.60 12.16 -9.86
C LEU A 132 3.72 11.80 -11.34
N ASP A 133 4.84 11.22 -11.76
CA ASP A 133 5.03 10.72 -13.12
C ASP A 133 4.09 9.55 -13.41
N THR A 134 3.97 8.58 -12.48
CA THR A 134 3.03 7.47 -12.64
C THR A 134 1.57 7.94 -12.61
N LEU A 135 1.23 8.93 -11.77
CA LEU A 135 -0.11 9.52 -11.75
C LEU A 135 -0.44 10.26 -13.07
N TRP A 136 0.56 10.86 -13.71
CA TRP A 136 0.37 11.46 -15.03
C TRP A 136 0.08 10.39 -16.09
N LEU A 137 0.82 9.28 -16.08
CA LEU A 137 0.57 8.13 -16.95
C LEU A 137 -0.85 7.58 -16.76
N ASP A 138 -1.25 7.32 -15.53
CA ASP A 138 -2.59 6.82 -15.18
C ASP A 138 -3.70 7.73 -15.72
N ARG A 139 -3.58 9.05 -15.56
CA ARG A 139 -4.56 10.02 -16.08
C ARG A 139 -4.63 10.06 -17.60
N VAL A 140 -3.48 9.98 -18.27
CA VAL A 140 -3.44 9.97 -19.75
C VAL A 140 -4.01 8.65 -20.27
N LEU A 141 -3.71 7.54 -19.60
CA LEU A 141 -4.26 6.22 -19.93
C LEU A 141 -5.77 6.20 -19.75
N GLY A 142 -6.29 6.66 -18.60
CA GLY A 142 -7.73 6.80 -18.37
C GLY A 142 -8.41 7.66 -19.45
N MET A 143 -7.83 8.81 -19.81
CA MET A 143 -8.36 9.65 -20.89
C MET A 143 -8.35 8.96 -22.26
N ALA A 144 -7.33 8.16 -22.56
CA ALA A 144 -7.25 7.43 -23.81
C ALA A 144 -8.28 6.30 -23.88
N LEU A 145 -8.45 5.56 -22.77
CA LEU A 145 -9.39 4.44 -22.66
C LEU A 145 -10.86 4.89 -22.63
N ASP A 146 -11.16 6.08 -22.10
CA ASP A 146 -12.51 6.65 -22.08
C ASP A 146 -13.01 7.09 -23.48
N ARG A 147 -12.14 7.07 -24.51
CA ARG A 147 -12.53 7.47 -25.86
C ARG A 147 -13.21 6.33 -26.64
N PRO A 148 -14.17 6.65 -27.53
CA PRO A 148 -14.74 5.64 -28.42
C PRO A 148 -13.67 4.97 -29.29
N LEU A 149 -13.80 3.66 -29.48
CA LEU A 149 -12.93 2.88 -30.36
C LEU A 149 -12.88 3.46 -31.77
N GLY A 150 -11.68 3.49 -32.36
CA GLY A 150 -11.44 4.04 -33.70
C GLY A 150 -11.31 5.57 -33.76
N THR A 151 -11.41 6.27 -32.63
CA THR A 151 -11.11 7.71 -32.56
C THR A 151 -9.62 7.95 -32.31
N ARG A 152 -9.14 9.15 -32.67
CA ARG A 152 -7.75 9.54 -32.38
C ARG A 152 -7.52 9.66 -30.88
N GLY A 153 -6.31 9.33 -30.44
CA GLY A 153 -5.88 9.45 -29.04
C GLY A 153 -5.80 10.91 -28.54
N PRO A 154 -5.52 11.10 -27.23
CA PRO A 154 -5.27 12.41 -26.64
C PRO A 154 -4.24 13.25 -27.40
N THR A 155 -4.60 14.51 -27.67
CA THR A 155 -3.69 15.49 -28.29
C THR A 155 -2.59 15.91 -27.31
N LEU A 156 -1.47 16.40 -27.82
CA LEU A 156 -0.35 16.91 -27.00
C LEU A 156 -0.82 17.89 -25.92
N ARG A 157 -1.70 18.84 -26.27
CA ARG A 157 -2.25 19.81 -25.32
C ARG A 157 -3.02 19.14 -24.18
N GLN A 158 -3.80 18.10 -24.49
CA GLN A 158 -4.56 17.36 -23.48
C GLN A 158 -3.62 16.55 -22.58
N VAL A 159 -2.60 15.90 -23.14
CA VAL A 159 -1.58 15.17 -22.39
C VAL A 159 -0.86 16.10 -21.41
N LEU A 160 -0.37 17.25 -21.88
CA LEU A 160 0.33 18.22 -21.04
C LEU A 160 -0.57 18.83 -19.95
N ALA A 161 -1.86 19.04 -20.23
CA ALA A 161 -2.80 19.58 -19.25
C ALA A 161 -3.10 18.62 -18.08
N LEU A 162 -2.86 17.32 -18.24
CA LEU A 162 -3.04 16.33 -17.17
C LEU A 162 -1.83 16.20 -16.22
N ARG A 163 -0.71 16.85 -16.56
CA ARG A 163 0.51 16.78 -15.76
C ARG A 163 0.25 17.39 -14.37
N PRO A 164 0.49 16.65 -13.29
CA PRO A 164 0.29 17.19 -11.95
C PRO A 164 1.36 18.24 -11.61
N ASP A 165 0.98 19.19 -10.74
CA ASP A 165 1.90 20.18 -10.17
C ASP A 165 3.04 19.51 -9.39
N GLY A 166 4.20 20.18 -9.29
CA GLY A 166 5.29 19.76 -8.42
C GLY A 166 4.93 19.97 -6.96
N LEU A 167 4.43 18.92 -6.31
CA LEU A 167 3.99 18.92 -4.91
C LEU A 167 4.86 17.98 -4.09
N ASP A 168 4.97 18.21 -2.78
CA ASP A 168 5.47 17.21 -1.84
C ASP A 168 4.35 16.25 -1.35
N TRP A 169 4.71 15.23 -0.59
CA TRP A 169 3.76 14.24 -0.08
C TRP A 169 2.72 14.84 0.86
N SER A 170 3.10 15.81 1.70
CA SER A 170 2.19 16.47 2.64
C SER A 170 1.16 17.32 1.88
N ASP A 171 1.58 18.05 0.86
CA ASP A 171 0.74 18.84 -0.04
C ASP A 171 -0.23 17.96 -0.81
N LEU A 172 0.24 16.85 -1.38
CA LEU A 172 -0.61 15.88 -2.07
C LEU A 172 -1.70 15.35 -1.13
N ARG A 173 -1.32 14.90 0.06
CA ARG A 173 -2.28 14.38 1.04
C ARG A 173 -3.30 15.44 1.42
N ARG A 174 -2.87 16.68 1.73
CA ARG A 174 -3.78 17.80 2.03
C ARG A 174 -4.76 18.08 0.91
N ARG A 175 -4.30 18.08 -0.35
CA ARG A 175 -5.18 18.27 -1.52
C ARG A 175 -6.20 17.14 -1.68
N CYS A 176 -5.83 15.89 -1.37
CA CYS A 176 -6.77 14.77 -1.34
C CYS A 176 -7.79 14.91 -0.19
N VAL A 177 -7.37 15.36 0.99
CA VAL A 177 -8.27 15.60 2.13
C VAL A 177 -9.35 16.64 1.82
N VAL A 178 -9.01 17.71 1.11
CA VAL A 178 -10.00 18.74 0.72
C VAL A 178 -10.72 18.41 -0.60
N GLY A 179 -10.38 17.29 -1.25
CA GLY A 179 -10.98 16.86 -2.52
C GLY A 179 -10.54 17.66 -3.75
N SER A 180 -9.52 18.52 -3.64
CA SER A 180 -8.99 19.28 -4.79
C SER A 180 -8.06 18.46 -5.68
N LEU A 181 -7.64 17.27 -5.22
CA LEU A 181 -6.88 16.29 -5.99
C LEU A 181 -7.47 14.90 -5.75
N VAL A 182 -7.79 14.20 -6.84
CA VAL A 182 -8.29 12.82 -6.78
C VAL A 182 -7.15 11.86 -7.13
N ILE A 183 -6.93 10.88 -6.25
CA ILE A 183 -6.15 9.67 -6.51
C ILE A 183 -7.17 8.52 -6.53
N PRO A 184 -7.26 7.74 -7.62
CA PRO A 184 -8.17 6.60 -7.69
C PRO A 184 -7.99 5.66 -6.50
N GLY A 185 -9.10 5.25 -5.88
CA GLY A 185 -9.09 4.34 -4.73
C GLY A 185 -8.80 4.98 -3.37
N ILE A 186 -8.60 6.30 -3.27
CA ILE A 186 -8.42 7.01 -1.99
C ILE A 186 -9.52 8.06 -1.81
N ARG A 187 -10.36 7.89 -0.77
CA ARG A 187 -11.36 8.89 -0.41
C ARG A 187 -10.71 10.01 0.43
N PRO A 188 -11.31 11.22 0.48
CA PRO A 188 -10.81 12.31 1.32
C PRO A 188 -10.65 11.93 2.81
N THR A 189 -11.59 11.15 3.35
CA THR A 189 -11.54 10.65 4.73
C THR A 189 -10.38 9.68 4.97
N ASP A 190 -10.05 8.87 3.95
CA ASP A 190 -8.94 7.92 4.00
C ASP A 190 -7.60 8.68 4.01
N ALA A 191 -7.46 9.66 3.12
CA ALA A 191 -6.30 10.56 3.06
C ALA A 191 -6.08 11.31 4.39
N ASN A 192 -7.16 11.67 5.09
CA ASN A 192 -7.07 12.33 6.40
C ASN A 192 -6.62 11.38 7.52
N TRP A 193 -6.96 10.10 7.40
CA TRP A 193 -6.58 9.08 8.37
C TRP A 193 -5.10 8.66 8.23
N PHE A 194 -4.57 8.66 7.01
CA PHE A 194 -3.15 8.44 6.76
C PHE A 194 -2.29 9.60 7.29
N ASP A 195 -1.08 9.27 7.73
CA ASP A 195 0.03 10.21 7.78
C ASP A 195 0.78 10.20 6.44
N ASP A 196 1.80 11.05 6.27
CA ASP A 196 2.46 11.21 4.97
C ASP A 196 3.15 9.92 4.49
N GLY A 197 3.75 9.15 5.41
CA GLY A 197 4.43 7.89 5.11
C GLY A 197 3.49 6.80 4.61
N SER A 198 2.41 6.56 5.36
CA SER A 198 1.39 5.60 4.99
C SER A 198 0.63 6.03 3.74
N PHE A 199 0.34 7.32 3.58
CA PHE A 199 -0.29 7.87 2.38
C PHE A 199 0.58 7.64 1.15
N ALA A 200 1.89 7.89 1.23
CA ALA A 200 2.80 7.70 0.11
C ALA A 200 2.86 6.24 -0.37
N ARG A 201 3.08 5.30 0.56
CA ARG A 201 3.17 3.87 0.22
C ARG A 201 1.82 3.29 -0.21
N TRP A 202 0.71 3.76 0.36
CA TRP A 202 -0.63 3.36 -0.07
C TRP A 202 -0.96 3.89 -1.47
N SER A 203 -0.66 5.16 -1.74
CA SER A 203 -0.90 5.77 -3.06
C SER A 203 -0.08 5.08 -4.14
N ALA A 204 1.20 4.79 -3.89
CA ALA A 204 2.06 4.09 -4.83
C ALA A 204 1.55 2.67 -5.15
N ARG A 205 1.00 1.94 -4.17
CA ARG A 205 0.40 0.61 -4.37
C ARG A 205 -0.79 0.62 -5.33
N LEU A 206 -1.51 1.73 -5.44
CA LEU A 206 -2.70 1.85 -6.29
C LEU A 206 -2.40 2.25 -7.73
N MET A 207 -1.14 2.61 -8.03
CA MET A 207 -0.75 3.03 -9.37
C MET A 207 -0.40 1.82 -10.25
N PRO A 208 -0.64 1.90 -11.57
CA PRO A 208 -0.19 0.89 -12.51
C PRO A 208 1.33 0.82 -12.56
N ASP A 209 1.88 -0.29 -13.07
CA ASP A 209 3.30 -0.35 -13.37
C ASP A 209 3.65 0.72 -14.41
N PRO A 210 4.60 1.61 -14.09
CA PRO A 210 5.22 2.57 -15.01
C PRO A 210 5.45 2.08 -16.46
N SER A 211 6.09 0.92 -16.62
CA SER A 211 6.54 0.41 -17.91
C SER A 211 5.38 -0.16 -18.70
N GLU A 212 4.47 -0.88 -18.03
CA GLU A 212 3.24 -1.39 -18.64
C GLU A 212 2.35 -0.25 -19.12
N ALA A 213 2.12 0.77 -18.28
CA ALA A 213 1.32 1.94 -18.66
C ALA A 213 1.90 2.69 -19.87
N LEU A 214 3.24 2.82 -19.93
CA LEU A 214 3.89 3.45 -21.07
C LEU A 214 3.77 2.59 -22.35
N ALA A 215 3.88 1.27 -22.24
CA ALA A 215 3.72 0.35 -23.37
C ALA A 215 2.31 0.41 -23.95
N ASP A 216 1.28 0.48 -23.10
CA ASP A 216 -0.11 0.66 -23.53
C ASP A 216 -0.30 2.03 -24.21
N LEU A 217 0.22 3.09 -23.61
CA LEU A 217 0.14 4.44 -24.18
C LEU A 217 0.88 4.57 -25.52
N ALA A 218 1.95 3.82 -25.74
CA ALA A 218 2.63 3.79 -27.03
C ALA A 218 1.74 3.25 -28.17
N GLN A 219 0.73 2.44 -27.85
CA GLN A 219 -0.26 1.95 -28.81
C GLN A 219 -1.44 2.92 -29.00
N LEU A 220 -1.71 3.77 -28.01
CA LEU A 220 -2.90 4.64 -27.96
C LEU A 220 -2.63 6.10 -28.35
N LEU A 221 -1.37 6.56 -28.30
CA LEU A 221 -1.00 7.95 -28.54
C LEU A 221 -0.34 8.16 -29.91
N GLU A 222 -0.59 9.34 -30.49
CA GLU A 222 0.19 9.82 -31.63
C GLU A 222 1.61 10.22 -31.19
N GLU A 223 2.58 10.12 -32.10
CA GLU A 223 4.02 10.34 -31.82
C GLU A 223 4.34 11.65 -31.06
N PRO A 224 3.76 12.82 -31.39
CA PRO A 224 4.06 14.05 -30.66
C PRO A 224 3.63 14.00 -29.18
N SER A 225 2.50 13.35 -28.89
CA SER A 225 1.99 13.17 -27.54
C SER A 225 2.87 12.20 -26.75
N LEU A 226 3.25 11.08 -27.37
CA LEU A 226 4.12 10.07 -26.76
C LEU A 226 5.50 10.65 -26.44
N VAL A 227 6.13 11.37 -27.37
CA VAL A 227 7.45 11.99 -27.17
C VAL A 227 7.42 13.00 -26.02
N ALA A 228 6.37 13.82 -25.92
CA ALA A 228 6.24 14.78 -24.82
C ALA A 228 6.07 14.12 -23.45
N LEU A 229 5.32 13.01 -23.40
CA LEU A 229 5.12 12.22 -22.20
C LEU A 229 6.45 11.58 -21.76
N THR A 230 7.13 10.86 -22.64
CA THR A 230 8.42 10.21 -22.35
C THR A 230 9.50 11.21 -21.94
N ARG A 231 9.58 12.38 -22.58
CA ARG A 231 10.54 13.44 -22.20
C ARG A 231 10.20 14.09 -20.86
N GLY A 232 8.90 14.16 -20.52
CA GLY A 232 8.44 14.79 -19.29
C GLY A 232 8.61 13.90 -18.06
N ILE A 233 8.60 12.58 -18.26
CA ILE A 233 8.87 11.55 -17.25
C ILE A 233 10.39 11.47 -17.04
N GLY A 234 10.82 11.60 -15.79
CA GLY A 234 12.25 11.67 -15.45
C GLY A 234 13.01 10.34 -15.55
N TRP A 235 12.57 9.37 -16.37
CA TRP A 235 13.19 8.03 -16.46
C TRP A 235 14.44 7.96 -17.35
N ALA A 236 14.94 9.10 -17.82
CA ALA A 236 16.21 9.16 -18.51
C ALA A 236 17.32 9.58 -17.53
N SER A 237 17.86 8.60 -16.79
CA SER A 237 19.29 8.37 -16.43
C SER A 237 19.38 7.29 -15.35
#